data_AF-A0A828SV76-F1
#
_entry.id   AF-A0A828SV76-F1
#
_cell.length_a   1.000
_cell.length_b   1.000
_cell.length_c   1.000
_cell.angle_alpha   90.00
_cell.angle_beta   90.00
_cell.angle_gamma   90.00
#
_symmetry.space_group_name_H-M   'P 1'
#
loop_
_entity.id
_entity.type
_entity.pdbx_description
1 polymer ?
#
loop_
_entity_poly.entity_id
_entity_poly.type
_entity_poly.pdbx_seq_one_letter_code
_entity_poly.pdbx_strand_id
1 'polypeptide(L)'
;MENRYKIILSGNQIYKEAELPADMERVTVGTGIDCTVRLRRDLFFESIQIEFVKESGGWRATCSDNIYFTEGDIRKYMTRKVIHGDTLEVRYQESEGLVFRIDFQIDFDSGSHRCERMINLDRYQTISIGNNSAYEIALSGVYAKREFVRLTRGQGGWTLEVMNSEYGVYHNGKKTEQKEWIKDGDFFSVADYYFFLKGNALWAEIRSDLTVNGLGFGDYPERNGYPRFSRNTRLKTVICEDKIEILDPPSKPQKPKSNLFMKLFPSFGMLIAAGAMAFMGGTMIIFSLISCTIAIITAVVGVMEGKKEFREKTANRIEVYQKYIASKRQEIEECRNREWTERNEIYIPAEQEIQQVETFSPDLFDRTPQDEDFLCVRLGSGPIESARQVNYKKQEKLEIEDDLSLLPEQTASFYKELQNAPVICDLKNVNAVGITGEEADRFELLKLIVTDVALRHFAADVKLFFVAEKEHAGRMHLFRFLPGAYCVQTDTRGIVTDDESKTLIFEYLYKELTMRAQEKR
;
A
#
# COMPACT_ATOMS: atom_id res chain seq x y z
N MET A 1 -0.46 -30.05 -34.28
CA MET A 1 0.34 -29.55 -33.15
C MET A 1 1.07 -30.73 -32.57
N GLU A 2 2.38 -30.63 -32.38
CA GLU A 2 3.09 -31.63 -31.58
C GLU A 2 2.76 -31.38 -30.11
N ASN A 3 2.39 -32.44 -29.39
CA ASN A 3 2.03 -32.35 -27.98
C ASN A 3 3.24 -31.88 -27.17
N ARG A 4 3.05 -30.89 -26.30
CA ARG A 4 3.99 -30.60 -25.21
C ARG A 4 3.71 -31.59 -24.07
N TYR A 5 4.76 -32.09 -23.46
CA TYR A 5 4.66 -33.01 -22.33
C TYR A 5 5.35 -32.41 -21.13
N LYS A 6 4.96 -32.82 -19.93
CA LYS A 6 5.69 -32.56 -18.70
C LYS A 6 5.89 -33.85 -17.93
N ILE A 7 6.93 -33.85 -17.12
CA ILE A 7 7.20 -34.91 -16.14
C ILE A 7 7.12 -34.31 -14.75
N ILE A 8 6.46 -35.04 -13.85
CA ILE A 8 6.37 -34.71 -12.42
C ILE A 8 7.19 -35.74 -11.65
N LEU A 9 8.25 -35.28 -11.00
CA LEU A 9 9.12 -36.09 -10.16
C LEU A 9 8.67 -35.95 -8.71
N SER A 10 8.26 -37.05 -8.08
CA SER A 10 7.75 -37.04 -6.71
C SER A 10 8.40 -38.10 -5.83
N GLY A 11 8.85 -37.72 -4.64
CA GLY A 11 9.45 -38.61 -3.66
C GLY A 11 9.58 -37.94 -2.29
N ASN A 12 10.10 -38.65 -1.29
CA ASN A 12 10.13 -38.16 0.09
C ASN A 12 10.89 -36.83 0.27
N GLN A 13 11.85 -36.53 -0.60
CA GLN A 13 12.74 -35.36 -0.52
C GLN A 13 12.74 -34.55 -1.82
N ILE A 14 11.88 -34.86 -2.78
CA ILE A 14 11.86 -34.22 -4.10
C ILE A 14 10.43 -34.05 -4.61
N TYR A 15 10.12 -32.82 -5.01
CA TYR A 15 9.00 -32.51 -5.89
C TYR A 15 9.54 -31.59 -6.99
N LYS A 16 9.44 -31.99 -8.25
CA LYS A 16 9.89 -31.17 -9.37
C LYS A 16 9.06 -31.45 -10.61
N GLU A 17 8.48 -30.40 -11.18
CA GLU A 17 7.88 -30.45 -12.50
C GLU A 17 8.90 -29.98 -13.54
N ALA A 18 8.95 -30.65 -14.68
CA ALA A 18 9.80 -30.24 -15.79
C ALA A 18 9.08 -30.43 -17.12
N GLU A 19 9.09 -29.39 -17.93
CA GLU A 19 8.58 -29.43 -19.29
C GLU A 19 9.52 -30.24 -20.20
N LEU A 20 8.92 -30.96 -21.14
CA LEU A 20 9.57 -31.59 -22.28
C LEU A 20 9.20 -30.78 -23.53
N PRO A 21 10.05 -29.81 -23.93
CA PRO A 21 9.72 -28.88 -24.99
C PRO A 21 9.47 -29.62 -26.32
N ALA A 22 8.48 -29.15 -27.08
CA ALA A 22 8.12 -29.77 -28.35
C ALA A 22 9.25 -29.70 -29.40
N ASP A 23 10.10 -28.68 -29.32
CA ASP A 23 11.25 -28.44 -30.20
C ASP A 23 12.52 -29.22 -29.80
N MET A 24 12.52 -29.87 -28.63
CA MET A 24 13.62 -30.75 -28.23
C MET A 24 13.37 -32.19 -28.64
N GLU A 25 14.35 -32.81 -29.29
CA GLU A 25 14.35 -34.24 -29.58
C GLU A 25 14.79 -35.09 -28.38
N ARG A 26 15.48 -34.45 -27.41
CA ARG A 26 16.09 -35.12 -26.26
C ARG A 26 16.11 -34.20 -25.05
N VAL A 27 15.70 -34.72 -23.91
CA VAL A 27 15.78 -34.05 -22.60
C VAL A 27 16.47 -34.99 -21.62
N THR A 28 17.42 -34.48 -20.84
CA THR A 28 18.09 -35.26 -19.80
C THR A 28 17.75 -34.74 -18.41
N VAL A 29 17.42 -35.65 -17.50
CA VAL A 29 17.04 -35.37 -16.12
C VAL A 29 18.01 -36.09 -15.20
N GLY A 30 18.68 -35.38 -14.31
CA GLY A 30 19.67 -36.05 -13.47
C GLY A 30 20.51 -35.10 -12.62
N THR A 31 21.48 -35.68 -11.94
CA THR A 31 22.37 -34.95 -11.00
C THR A 31 23.58 -34.29 -11.67
N GLY A 32 23.84 -34.61 -12.94
CA GLY A 32 24.93 -34.06 -13.72
C GLY A 32 24.76 -32.57 -14.01
N ILE A 33 25.87 -31.86 -14.20
CA ILE A 33 25.86 -30.42 -14.51
C ILE A 33 25.28 -30.17 -15.91
N ASP A 34 25.50 -31.10 -16.84
CA ASP A 34 25.06 -31.00 -18.23
C ASP A 34 23.61 -31.50 -18.45
N CYS A 35 22.89 -31.88 -17.39
CA CYS A 35 21.51 -32.31 -17.50
C CYS A 35 20.59 -31.13 -17.80
N THR A 36 19.69 -31.29 -18.79
CA THR A 36 18.66 -30.31 -19.13
C THR A 36 17.81 -29.93 -17.91
N VAL A 37 17.41 -30.94 -17.13
CA VAL A 37 16.69 -30.79 -15.87
C VAL A 37 17.60 -31.28 -14.75
N ARG A 38 18.25 -30.34 -14.08
CA ARG A 38 19.20 -30.65 -13.01
C ARG A 38 18.50 -30.96 -11.69
N LEU A 39 18.92 -32.03 -11.04
CA LEU A 39 18.53 -32.44 -9.70
C LEU A 39 19.70 -32.20 -8.73
N ARG A 40 19.38 -31.83 -7.48
CA ARG A 40 20.43 -31.60 -6.45
C ARG A 40 21.07 -32.93 -6.06
N ARG A 41 22.38 -33.05 -6.24
CA ARG A 41 23.13 -34.31 -6.03
C ARG A 41 22.97 -34.86 -4.61
N ASP A 42 22.91 -33.99 -3.60
CA ASP A 42 22.86 -34.35 -2.17
C ASP A 42 21.55 -35.02 -1.74
N LEU A 43 20.52 -34.98 -2.60
CA LEU A 43 19.24 -35.67 -2.37
C LEU A 43 19.28 -37.16 -2.76
N PHE A 44 20.38 -37.63 -3.36
CA PHE A 44 20.51 -38.97 -3.92
C PHE A 44 21.76 -39.67 -3.40
N PHE A 45 21.71 -40.99 -3.23
CA PHE A 45 22.89 -41.78 -2.83
C PHE A 45 23.95 -41.76 -3.94
N GLU A 46 23.51 -41.87 -5.18
CA GLU A 46 24.37 -41.97 -6.35
C GLU A 46 24.00 -40.96 -7.44
N SER A 47 24.94 -40.75 -8.37
CA SER A 47 24.66 -39.93 -9.55
C SER A 47 23.71 -40.71 -10.45
N ILE A 48 22.55 -40.12 -10.71
CA ILE A 48 21.52 -40.70 -11.56
C ILE A 48 21.27 -39.81 -12.77
N GLN A 49 20.86 -40.45 -13.87
CA GLN A 49 20.45 -39.78 -15.09
C GLN A 49 19.35 -40.58 -15.80
N ILE A 50 18.40 -39.84 -16.37
CA ILE A 50 17.33 -40.36 -17.20
C ILE A 50 17.29 -39.52 -18.48
N GLU A 51 17.37 -40.18 -19.63
CA GLU A 51 17.24 -39.57 -20.94
C GLU A 51 15.85 -39.83 -21.49
N PHE A 52 15.14 -38.77 -21.83
CA PHE A 52 13.90 -38.81 -22.60
C PHE A 52 14.22 -38.47 -24.05
N VAL A 53 13.88 -39.37 -24.98
CA VAL A 53 14.03 -39.17 -26.43
C VAL A 53 12.66 -39.19 -27.08
N LYS A 54 12.35 -38.22 -27.93
CA LYS A 54 11.06 -38.10 -28.59
C LYS A 54 10.83 -39.26 -29.56
N GLU A 55 9.61 -39.82 -29.55
CA GLU A 55 9.18 -40.90 -30.46
C GLU A 55 7.78 -40.63 -31.00
N SER A 56 7.35 -41.37 -32.03
CA SER A 56 5.99 -41.24 -32.57
C SER A 56 4.94 -41.53 -31.49
N GLY A 57 4.20 -40.49 -31.10
CA GLY A 57 3.09 -40.55 -30.15
C GLY A 57 3.49 -40.60 -28.67
N GLY A 58 4.71 -40.22 -28.30
CA GLY A 58 5.16 -40.20 -26.90
C GLY A 58 6.67 -39.95 -26.78
N TRP A 59 7.26 -40.44 -25.70
CA TRP A 59 8.70 -40.36 -25.46
C TRP A 59 9.24 -41.72 -25.05
N ARG A 60 10.54 -41.93 -25.20
CA ARG A 60 11.27 -43.08 -24.66
C ARG A 60 12.17 -42.62 -23.53
N ALA A 61 11.89 -43.09 -22.33
CA ALA A 61 12.71 -42.88 -21.14
C ALA A 61 13.77 -43.99 -21.04
N THR A 62 15.03 -43.62 -20.83
CA THR A 62 16.16 -44.54 -20.61
C THR A 62 16.94 -44.10 -19.38
N CYS A 63 17.14 -44.97 -18.40
CA CYS A 63 17.86 -44.64 -17.17
C CYS A 63 19.32 -45.15 -17.18
N SER A 64 20.15 -44.56 -16.32
CA SER A 64 21.53 -44.99 -16.09
C SER A 64 21.60 -46.36 -15.36
N ASP A 65 22.72 -47.07 -15.52
CA ASP A 65 22.91 -48.47 -15.08
C ASP A 65 22.75 -48.74 -13.57
N ASN A 66 22.67 -47.70 -12.74
CA ASN A 66 22.50 -47.79 -11.30
C ASN A 66 21.04 -47.63 -10.83
N ILE A 67 20.11 -47.37 -11.75
CA ILE A 67 18.68 -47.26 -11.49
C ILE A 67 17.88 -48.01 -12.55
N TYR A 68 16.63 -48.38 -12.21
CA TYR A 68 15.69 -49.02 -13.14
C TYR A 68 14.27 -48.49 -12.96
N PHE A 69 13.44 -48.64 -13.99
CA PHE A 69 12.01 -48.37 -13.94
C PHE A 69 11.21 -49.62 -13.56
N THR A 70 10.15 -49.44 -12.78
CA THR A 70 9.07 -50.43 -12.56
C THR A 70 7.72 -49.73 -12.47
N GLU A 71 6.64 -50.44 -12.80
CA GLU A 71 5.24 -49.97 -12.68
C GLU A 71 4.59 -50.52 -11.40
N GLY A 72 5.39 -50.83 -10.39
CA GLY A 72 4.94 -51.47 -9.14
C GLY A 72 4.86 -53.00 -9.22
N ASP A 73 5.36 -53.59 -10.29
CA ASP A 73 5.51 -55.04 -10.46
C ASP A 73 6.98 -55.49 -10.30
N ILE A 74 7.22 -56.79 -10.47
CA ILE A 74 8.56 -57.39 -10.35
C ILE A 74 9.49 -57.07 -11.54
N ARG A 75 9.01 -56.41 -12.59
CA ARG A 75 9.78 -56.23 -13.83
C ARG A 75 10.65 -54.98 -13.71
N LYS A 76 11.90 -55.12 -14.14
CA LYS A 76 12.88 -54.04 -14.17
C LYS A 76 13.14 -53.65 -15.62
N TYR A 77 13.03 -52.37 -15.92
CA TYR A 77 13.26 -51.83 -17.26
C TYR A 77 14.35 -50.78 -17.22
N MET A 78 15.33 -50.89 -18.11
CA MET A 78 16.30 -49.81 -18.37
C MET A 78 15.71 -48.76 -19.32
N THR A 79 14.80 -49.17 -20.18
CA THR A 79 14.17 -48.33 -21.19
C THR A 79 12.67 -48.60 -21.25
N ARG A 80 11.86 -47.54 -21.32
CA ARG A 80 10.41 -47.61 -21.48
C ARG A 80 9.91 -46.55 -22.45
N LYS A 81 8.93 -46.91 -23.28
CA LYS A 81 8.08 -45.92 -23.94
C LYS A 81 7.10 -45.38 -22.91
N VAL A 82 6.97 -44.07 -22.82
CA VAL A 82 6.07 -43.35 -21.94
C VAL A 82 5.09 -42.52 -22.76
N ILE A 83 3.81 -42.60 -22.39
CA ILE A 83 2.70 -41.86 -22.95
C ILE A 83 1.92 -41.15 -21.84
N HIS A 84 1.00 -40.27 -22.23
CA HIS A 84 0.16 -39.55 -21.27
C HIS A 84 -0.51 -40.49 -20.26
N GLY A 85 -0.37 -40.16 -18.97
CA GLY A 85 -0.99 -40.88 -17.87
C GLY A 85 -0.12 -42.00 -17.28
N ASP A 86 1.04 -42.29 -17.87
CA ASP A 86 1.95 -43.29 -17.33
C ASP A 86 2.62 -42.80 -16.04
N THR A 87 2.72 -43.69 -15.06
CA THR A 87 3.48 -43.49 -13.82
C THR A 87 4.57 -44.55 -13.74
N LEU A 88 5.82 -44.13 -13.55
CA LEU A 88 6.97 -45.02 -13.36
C LEU A 88 7.59 -44.82 -11.98
N GLU A 89 7.88 -45.90 -11.27
CA GLU A 89 8.78 -45.85 -10.11
C GLU A 89 10.23 -46.02 -10.56
N VAL A 90 11.09 -45.10 -10.15
CA VAL A 90 12.55 -45.20 -10.32
C VAL A 90 13.15 -45.76 -9.05
N ARG A 91 13.89 -46.86 -9.15
CA ARG A 91 14.48 -47.55 -7.99
C ARG A 91 15.96 -47.79 -8.21
N TYR A 92 16.74 -47.77 -7.13
CA TYR A 92 18.17 -48.11 -7.19
C TYR A 92 18.36 -49.59 -7.49
N GLN A 93 19.34 -49.92 -8.32
CA GLN A 93 19.57 -51.28 -8.77
C GLN A 93 20.07 -52.20 -7.65
N GLU A 94 20.95 -51.70 -6.78
CA GLU A 94 21.54 -52.49 -5.69
C GLU A 94 20.62 -52.60 -4.46
N SER A 95 20.03 -51.48 -4.02
CA SER A 95 19.24 -51.45 -2.78
C SER A 95 17.74 -51.69 -2.99
N GLU A 96 17.26 -51.63 -4.23
CA GLU A 96 15.84 -51.62 -4.59
C GLU A 96 15.02 -50.51 -3.92
N GLY A 97 15.69 -49.53 -3.29
CA GLY A 97 15.07 -48.38 -2.67
C GLY A 97 14.45 -47.45 -3.72
N LEU A 98 13.29 -46.88 -3.40
CA LEU A 98 12.64 -45.88 -4.25
C LEU A 98 13.52 -44.61 -4.31
N VAL A 99 13.86 -44.20 -5.52
CA VAL A 99 14.51 -42.91 -5.79
C VAL A 99 13.42 -41.82 -5.82
N PHE A 100 12.46 -41.96 -6.73
CA PHE A 100 11.25 -41.14 -6.88
C PHE A 100 10.30 -41.80 -7.88
N ARG A 101 9.11 -41.23 -8.03
CA ARG A 101 8.14 -41.55 -9.07
C ARG A 101 8.16 -40.49 -10.16
N ILE A 102 7.87 -40.90 -11.39
CA ILE A 102 7.71 -40.04 -12.56
C ILE A 102 6.28 -40.19 -13.04
N ASP A 103 5.51 -39.10 -13.05
CA ASP A 103 4.23 -39.03 -13.75
C ASP A 103 4.45 -38.31 -15.08
N PHE A 104 4.08 -38.98 -16.17
CA PHE A 104 4.25 -38.46 -17.54
C PHE A 104 2.91 -37.98 -18.09
N GLN A 105 2.82 -36.69 -18.40
CA GLN A 105 1.55 -36.05 -18.76
C GLN A 105 1.71 -35.12 -19.97
N ILE A 106 0.60 -34.88 -20.67
CA ILE A 106 0.53 -33.83 -21.68
C ILE A 106 0.42 -32.54 -20.90
N ASP A 107 1.21 -31.55 -21.28
CA ASP A 107 1.20 -30.26 -20.63
C ASP A 107 0.18 -29.33 -21.30
N PHE A 108 -1.08 -29.44 -20.85
CA PHE A 108 -2.13 -28.51 -21.27
C PHE A 108 -1.95 -27.12 -20.66
N ASP A 109 -1.22 -27.00 -19.55
CA ASP A 109 -1.02 -25.73 -18.82
C ASP A 109 0.00 -24.82 -19.52
N SER A 110 0.68 -25.32 -20.56
CA SER A 110 1.73 -24.62 -21.29
C SER A 110 1.17 -23.52 -22.22
N GLY A 111 0.67 -22.43 -21.64
CA GLY A 111 0.22 -21.25 -22.40
C GLY A 111 -0.52 -20.21 -21.57
N SER A 112 -0.73 -19.03 -22.18
CA SER A 112 -1.61 -18.01 -21.62
C SER A 112 -3.07 -18.37 -21.95
N HIS A 113 -3.79 -19.03 -21.03
CA HIS A 113 -5.22 -19.27 -21.18
C HIS A 113 -6.00 -17.96 -21.02
N ARG A 114 -6.69 -17.55 -22.07
CA ARG A 114 -7.45 -16.29 -22.05
C ARG A 114 -8.87 -16.56 -21.60
N CYS A 115 -9.22 -16.12 -20.39
CA CYS A 115 -10.58 -16.23 -19.84
C CYS A 115 -11.49 -15.13 -20.41
N GLU A 116 -11.88 -15.24 -21.68
CA GLU A 116 -12.56 -14.16 -22.43
C GLU A 116 -14.06 -14.39 -22.59
N ARG A 117 -14.50 -15.64 -22.73
CA ARG A 117 -15.92 -16.01 -22.85
C ARG A 117 -16.51 -16.28 -21.49
N MET A 118 -17.47 -15.47 -21.08
CA MET A 118 -18.29 -15.69 -19.88
C MET A 118 -19.53 -16.49 -20.24
N ILE A 119 -19.80 -17.58 -19.52
CA ILE A 119 -20.94 -18.48 -19.67
C ILE A 119 -21.74 -18.43 -18.36
N ASN A 120 -22.93 -17.87 -18.39
CA ASN A 120 -23.80 -17.74 -17.22
C ASN A 120 -24.38 -19.11 -16.83
N LEU A 121 -24.30 -19.48 -15.54
CA LEU A 121 -24.75 -20.77 -15.04
C LEU A 121 -26.10 -20.72 -14.29
N ASP A 122 -26.77 -19.57 -14.22
CA ASP A 122 -27.97 -19.36 -13.39
C ASP A 122 -29.16 -20.22 -13.79
N ARG A 123 -29.25 -20.57 -15.07
CA ARG A 123 -30.43 -21.19 -15.66
C ARG A 123 -30.66 -22.63 -15.20
N TYR A 124 -29.60 -23.41 -15.00
CA TYR A 124 -29.71 -24.85 -14.75
C TYR A 124 -29.15 -25.23 -13.38
N GLN A 125 -29.75 -26.24 -12.75
CA GLN A 125 -29.21 -26.85 -11.53
C GLN A 125 -28.08 -27.83 -11.82
N THR A 126 -27.99 -28.30 -13.05
CA THR A 126 -26.97 -29.24 -13.51
C THR A 126 -26.57 -28.88 -14.93
N ILE A 127 -25.27 -28.86 -15.18
CA ILE A 127 -24.67 -28.46 -16.46
C ILE A 127 -23.72 -29.58 -16.88
N SER A 128 -23.92 -30.10 -18.08
CA SER A 128 -23.05 -31.11 -18.68
C SER A 128 -22.00 -30.42 -19.53
N ILE A 129 -20.75 -30.85 -19.38
CA ILE A 129 -19.59 -30.34 -20.14
C ILE A 129 -18.85 -31.53 -20.73
N GLY A 130 -18.63 -31.58 -22.05
CA GLY A 130 -17.95 -32.71 -22.66
C GLY A 130 -18.18 -32.89 -24.16
N ASN A 131 -17.88 -34.09 -24.67
CA ASN A 131 -17.80 -34.38 -26.10
C ASN A 131 -19.13 -34.42 -26.89
N ASN A 132 -20.26 -34.32 -26.20
CA ASN A 132 -21.57 -34.47 -26.81
C ASN A 132 -22.14 -33.10 -27.21
N SER A 133 -22.48 -32.93 -28.50
CA SER A 133 -23.02 -31.67 -29.03
C SER A 133 -24.34 -31.24 -28.40
N ALA A 134 -25.05 -32.14 -27.72
CA ALA A 134 -26.29 -31.83 -26.98
C ALA A 134 -26.04 -31.27 -25.56
N TYR A 135 -24.80 -31.32 -25.05
CA TYR A 135 -24.48 -30.78 -23.72
C TYR A 135 -24.52 -29.26 -23.70
N GLU A 136 -24.80 -28.68 -22.53
CA GLU A 136 -24.86 -27.24 -22.33
C GLU A 136 -23.53 -26.56 -22.68
N ILE A 137 -22.41 -27.23 -22.44
CA ILE A 137 -21.08 -26.82 -22.92
C ILE A 137 -20.46 -28.01 -23.67
N ALA A 138 -20.57 -28.02 -24.99
CA ALA A 138 -20.02 -29.09 -25.80
C ALA A 138 -18.59 -28.76 -26.28
N LEU A 139 -17.70 -29.74 -26.15
CA LEU A 139 -16.28 -29.67 -26.44
C LEU A 139 -15.99 -30.62 -27.61
N SER A 140 -15.51 -30.08 -28.73
CA SER A 140 -15.31 -30.84 -29.97
C SER A 140 -13.83 -30.94 -30.40
N GLY A 141 -12.93 -30.45 -29.54
CA GLY A 141 -11.48 -30.52 -29.74
C GLY A 141 -10.94 -31.95 -29.73
N VAL A 142 -9.72 -32.10 -30.24
CA VAL A 142 -9.10 -33.42 -30.47
C VAL A 142 -8.92 -34.20 -29.17
N TYR A 143 -8.66 -33.52 -28.05
CA TYR A 143 -8.47 -34.13 -26.72
C TYR A 143 -9.77 -34.28 -25.92
N ALA A 144 -10.88 -33.67 -26.35
CA ALA A 144 -12.15 -33.76 -25.63
C ALA A 144 -12.97 -34.99 -25.98
N LYS A 145 -12.53 -35.86 -26.90
CA LYS A 145 -13.35 -36.94 -27.49
C LYS A 145 -13.96 -37.93 -26.50
N ARG A 146 -13.41 -38.06 -25.30
CA ARG A 146 -13.88 -38.96 -24.24
C ARG A 146 -14.14 -38.23 -22.93
N GLU A 147 -14.19 -36.91 -22.96
CA GLU A 147 -14.38 -36.11 -21.77
C GLU A 147 -15.87 -35.90 -21.48
N PHE A 148 -16.26 -36.10 -20.23
CA PHE A 148 -17.57 -35.75 -19.72
C PHE A 148 -17.48 -35.44 -18.23
N VAL A 149 -17.79 -34.20 -17.87
CA VAL A 149 -17.97 -33.76 -16.50
C VAL A 149 -19.35 -33.15 -16.31
N ARG A 150 -19.81 -33.14 -15.07
CA ARG A 150 -21.08 -32.58 -14.66
C ARG A 150 -20.85 -31.58 -13.53
N LEU A 151 -21.35 -30.37 -13.70
CA LEU A 151 -21.48 -29.39 -12.62
C LEU A 151 -22.88 -29.50 -12.02
N THR A 152 -22.97 -29.68 -10.71
CA THR A 152 -24.25 -29.65 -9.97
C THR A 152 -24.23 -28.53 -8.94
N ARG A 153 -25.26 -27.69 -8.94
CA ARG A 153 -25.37 -26.55 -8.04
C ARG A 153 -25.58 -27.03 -6.61
N GLY A 154 -24.81 -26.50 -5.66
CA GLY A 154 -24.99 -26.75 -4.23
C GLY A 154 -25.18 -25.45 -3.45
N GLN A 155 -25.18 -25.54 -2.11
CA GLN A 155 -25.24 -24.35 -1.26
C GLN A 155 -23.92 -23.56 -1.35
N GLY A 156 -23.95 -22.41 -2.03
CA GLY A 156 -22.80 -21.49 -2.09
C GLY A 156 -21.72 -21.83 -3.13
N GLY A 157 -21.98 -22.75 -4.07
CA GLY A 157 -21.00 -23.15 -5.08
C GLY A 157 -21.48 -24.28 -5.99
N TRP A 158 -20.53 -24.95 -6.64
CA TRP A 158 -20.80 -26.04 -7.57
C TRP A 158 -20.00 -27.28 -7.20
N THR A 159 -20.57 -28.44 -7.46
CA THR A 159 -19.86 -29.71 -7.38
C THR A 159 -19.48 -30.15 -8.78
N LEU A 160 -18.19 -30.34 -9.03
CA LEU A 160 -17.60 -30.87 -10.26
C LEU A 160 -17.46 -32.39 -10.13
N GLU A 161 -18.25 -33.12 -10.92
CA GLU A 161 -18.24 -34.59 -10.95
C GLU A 161 -17.69 -35.08 -12.29
N VAL A 162 -16.64 -35.89 -12.23
CA VAL A 162 -16.00 -36.51 -13.39
C VAL A 162 -16.76 -37.77 -13.75
N MET A 163 -17.46 -37.75 -14.87
CA MET A 163 -18.23 -38.89 -15.36
C MET A 163 -17.37 -39.79 -16.26
N ASN A 164 -16.52 -39.18 -17.09
CA ASN A 164 -15.52 -39.85 -17.90
C ASN A 164 -14.38 -38.88 -18.24
N SER A 165 -13.13 -39.36 -18.25
CA SER A 165 -11.98 -38.55 -18.65
C SER A 165 -10.83 -39.43 -19.12
N GLU A 166 -10.26 -39.11 -20.28
CA GLU A 166 -9.07 -39.77 -20.84
C GLU A 166 -7.79 -39.11 -20.35
N TYR A 167 -7.80 -37.77 -20.22
CA TYR A 167 -6.60 -37.00 -19.83
C TYR A 167 -6.60 -36.51 -18.38
N GLY A 168 -7.66 -36.80 -17.63
CA GLY A 168 -7.89 -36.28 -16.30
C GLY A 168 -8.55 -34.90 -16.31
N VAL A 169 -9.21 -34.61 -15.20
CA VAL A 169 -9.79 -33.30 -14.88
C VAL A 169 -8.98 -32.73 -13.74
N TYR A 170 -8.62 -31.45 -13.81
CA TYR A 170 -7.79 -30.82 -12.79
C TYR A 170 -8.55 -29.67 -12.16
N HIS A 171 -8.48 -29.53 -10.84
CA HIS A 171 -9.02 -28.41 -10.07
C HIS A 171 -7.84 -27.70 -9.40
N ASN A 172 -7.66 -26.41 -9.71
CA ASN A 172 -6.54 -25.59 -9.25
C ASN A 172 -5.17 -26.26 -9.45
N GLY A 173 -4.98 -26.92 -10.60
CA GLY A 173 -3.74 -27.62 -10.98
C GLY A 173 -3.58 -29.03 -10.39
N LYS A 174 -4.46 -29.48 -9.49
CA LYS A 174 -4.44 -30.84 -8.94
C LYS A 174 -5.43 -31.73 -9.67
N LYS A 175 -5.01 -32.94 -10.05
CA LYS A 175 -5.91 -33.94 -10.65
C LYS A 175 -7.04 -34.30 -9.69
N THR A 176 -8.26 -34.19 -10.15
CA THR A 176 -9.50 -34.55 -9.45
C THR A 176 -9.69 -36.07 -9.47
N GLU A 177 -10.10 -36.66 -8.36
CA GLU A 177 -10.37 -38.11 -8.28
C GLU A 177 -11.68 -38.47 -8.99
N GLN A 178 -12.81 -37.98 -8.48
CA GLN A 178 -14.13 -38.24 -9.05
C GLN A 178 -15.11 -37.10 -8.83
N LYS A 179 -15.05 -36.44 -7.67
CA LYS A 179 -15.99 -35.38 -7.30
C LYS A 179 -15.33 -34.37 -6.39
N GLU A 180 -15.41 -33.11 -6.76
CA GLU A 180 -14.79 -32.00 -6.03
C GLU A 180 -15.76 -30.83 -5.90
N TRP A 181 -15.60 -30.06 -4.83
CA TRP A 181 -16.35 -28.82 -4.63
C TRP A 181 -15.55 -27.64 -5.18
N ILE A 182 -16.14 -26.88 -6.11
CA ILE A 182 -15.53 -25.69 -6.69
C ILE A 182 -16.26 -24.43 -6.21
N LYS A 183 -15.48 -23.41 -5.86
CA LYS A 183 -15.96 -22.11 -5.37
C LYS A 183 -15.55 -20.97 -6.30
N ASP A 184 -16.13 -19.81 -6.06
CA ASP A 184 -15.76 -18.58 -6.75
C ASP A 184 -14.24 -18.33 -6.63
N GLY A 185 -13.59 -18.05 -7.74
CA GLY A 185 -12.14 -17.89 -7.84
C GLY A 185 -11.38 -19.17 -8.23
N ASP A 186 -12.03 -20.32 -8.29
CA ASP A 186 -11.37 -21.58 -8.67
C ASP A 186 -11.26 -21.77 -10.18
N PHE A 187 -10.20 -22.49 -10.58
CA PHE A 187 -9.98 -22.95 -11.93
C PHE A 187 -10.19 -24.45 -12.01
N PHE A 188 -10.77 -24.93 -13.10
CA PHE A 188 -10.69 -26.33 -13.46
C PHE A 188 -10.42 -26.52 -14.96
N SER A 189 -9.80 -27.63 -15.32
CA SER A 189 -9.55 -27.99 -16.72
C SER A 189 -10.11 -29.36 -17.05
N VAL A 190 -10.55 -29.51 -18.29
CA VAL A 190 -11.04 -30.75 -18.90
C VAL A 190 -10.29 -30.93 -20.21
N ALA A 191 -9.33 -31.87 -20.24
CA ALA A 191 -8.32 -31.93 -21.30
C ALA A 191 -7.63 -30.56 -21.51
N ASP A 192 -7.67 -30.01 -22.73
CA ASP A 192 -7.07 -28.71 -23.07
C ASP A 192 -8.00 -27.50 -22.87
N TYR A 193 -9.17 -27.70 -22.25
CA TYR A 193 -10.13 -26.63 -21.98
C TYR A 193 -10.03 -26.14 -20.54
N TYR A 194 -9.90 -24.83 -20.37
CA TYR A 194 -9.77 -24.17 -19.07
C TYR A 194 -11.03 -23.39 -18.73
N PHE A 195 -11.47 -23.53 -17.49
CA PHE A 195 -12.64 -22.86 -16.96
C PHE A 195 -12.28 -22.18 -15.63
N PHE A 196 -12.70 -20.93 -15.49
CA PHE A 196 -12.55 -20.14 -14.28
C PHE A 196 -13.92 -19.74 -13.74
N LEU A 197 -14.25 -20.14 -12.51
CA LEU A 197 -15.54 -19.84 -11.90
C LEU A 197 -15.49 -18.46 -11.24
N LYS A 198 -16.27 -17.50 -11.73
CA LYS A 198 -16.40 -16.16 -11.14
C LYS A 198 -17.79 -15.57 -11.31
N GLY A 199 -18.39 -15.10 -10.22
CA GLY A 199 -19.70 -14.47 -10.19
C GLY A 199 -20.83 -15.39 -10.67
N ASN A 200 -20.77 -16.68 -10.34
CA ASN A 200 -21.66 -17.73 -10.85
C ASN A 200 -21.66 -17.88 -12.39
N ALA A 201 -20.55 -17.54 -13.03
CA ALA A 201 -20.31 -17.78 -14.44
C ALA A 201 -18.99 -18.55 -14.65
N LEU A 202 -18.94 -19.41 -15.66
CA LEU A 202 -17.68 -19.97 -16.13
C LEU A 202 -17.05 -19.04 -17.15
N TRP A 203 -15.77 -18.73 -16.96
CA TRP A 203 -14.96 -18.03 -17.93
C TRP A 203 -14.05 -19.02 -18.64
N ALA A 204 -14.05 -18.98 -19.98
CA ALA A 204 -13.27 -19.87 -20.82
C ALA A 204 -12.65 -19.09 -22.00
N GLU A 205 -11.79 -19.74 -22.76
CA GLU A 205 -11.25 -19.17 -23.99
C GLU A 205 -12.29 -19.16 -25.12
N ILE A 206 -12.22 -18.13 -25.97
CA ILE A 206 -13.02 -18.07 -27.20
C ILE A 206 -12.43 -19.08 -28.18
N ARG A 207 -13.03 -20.26 -28.25
CA ARG A 207 -12.61 -21.34 -29.14
C ARG A 207 -13.73 -21.71 -30.11
N SER A 208 -13.36 -22.07 -31.35
CA SER A 208 -14.30 -22.56 -32.36
C SER A 208 -14.82 -23.96 -32.05
N ASP A 209 -14.09 -24.73 -31.24
CA ASP A 209 -14.41 -26.10 -30.85
C ASP A 209 -15.13 -26.19 -29.49
N LEU A 210 -15.52 -25.05 -28.88
CA LEU A 210 -16.37 -24.96 -27.69
C LEU A 210 -17.69 -24.28 -28.04
N THR A 211 -18.80 -25.00 -27.90
CA THR A 211 -20.16 -24.49 -28.16
C THR A 211 -20.99 -24.45 -26.89
N VAL A 212 -21.75 -23.37 -26.73
CA VAL A 212 -22.62 -23.15 -25.56
C VAL A 212 -24.08 -23.29 -25.99
N ASN A 213 -24.80 -24.22 -25.38
CA ASN A 213 -26.18 -24.55 -25.70
C ASN A 213 -27.11 -24.22 -24.53
N GLY A 214 -28.17 -23.45 -24.78
CA GLY A 214 -29.19 -23.14 -23.77
C GLY A 214 -28.74 -22.23 -22.62
N LEU A 215 -27.46 -21.87 -22.54
CA LEU A 215 -26.92 -20.90 -21.57
C LEU A 215 -26.69 -19.53 -22.24
N GLY A 216 -26.79 -18.46 -21.45
CA GLY A 216 -26.37 -17.14 -21.89
C GLY A 216 -24.85 -17.03 -21.85
N PHE A 217 -24.22 -16.46 -22.88
CA PHE A 217 -22.79 -16.21 -22.89
C PHE A 217 -22.43 -14.87 -23.55
N GLY A 218 -21.25 -14.35 -23.23
CA GLY A 218 -20.71 -13.12 -23.83
C GLY A 218 -19.18 -13.17 -23.91
N ASP A 219 -18.63 -12.56 -24.95
CA ASP A 219 -17.19 -12.56 -25.25
C ASP A 219 -16.54 -11.21 -24.88
N TYR A 220 -15.43 -11.25 -24.13
CA TYR A 220 -14.72 -10.12 -23.53
C TYR A 220 -13.19 -10.20 -23.75
N PRO A 221 -12.71 -10.05 -25.00
CA PRO A 221 -11.31 -10.30 -25.36
C PRO A 221 -10.28 -9.35 -24.70
N GLU A 222 -10.70 -8.19 -24.19
CA GLU A 222 -9.78 -7.16 -23.68
C GLU A 222 -9.49 -7.23 -22.17
N ARG A 223 -10.08 -8.18 -21.42
CA ARG A 223 -10.02 -8.19 -19.95
C ARG A 223 -8.83 -8.91 -19.31
N ASN A 224 -8.04 -9.68 -20.05
CA ASN A 224 -7.03 -10.58 -19.46
C ASN A 224 -5.64 -9.96 -19.24
N GLY A 225 -5.43 -8.71 -19.62
CA GLY A 225 -4.19 -7.98 -19.35
C GLY A 225 -4.29 -7.10 -18.10
N TYR A 226 -3.17 -6.85 -17.43
CA TYR A 226 -3.09 -5.70 -16.52
C TYR A 226 -3.53 -4.46 -17.31
N PRO A 227 -4.47 -3.66 -16.79
CA PRO A 227 -5.08 -2.60 -17.58
C PRO A 227 -4.02 -1.63 -18.08
N ARG A 228 -4.12 -1.24 -19.36
CA ARG A 228 -3.21 -0.27 -19.94
C ARG A 228 -3.46 1.09 -19.29
N PHE A 229 -2.61 1.45 -18.35
CA PHE A 229 -2.65 2.76 -17.70
C PHE A 229 -1.66 3.73 -18.37
N SER A 230 -2.13 4.94 -18.67
CA SER A 230 -1.30 6.03 -19.17
C SER A 230 -1.24 7.11 -18.11
N ARG A 231 -0.03 7.49 -17.68
CA ARG A 231 0.16 8.58 -16.71
C ARG A 231 -0.49 9.85 -17.21
N ASN A 232 -1.22 10.52 -16.33
CA ASN A 232 -1.69 11.86 -16.58
C ASN A 232 -0.68 12.90 -16.07
N THR A 233 -0.85 14.16 -16.49
CA THR A 233 -0.07 15.27 -15.92
C THR A 233 -0.55 15.54 -14.50
N ARG A 234 0.36 15.46 -13.53
CA ARG A 234 0.06 15.70 -12.12
C ARG A 234 -0.07 17.19 -11.82
N LEU A 235 -1.13 17.57 -11.09
CA LEU A 235 -1.25 18.88 -10.46
C LEU A 235 -0.60 18.83 -9.07
N LYS A 236 0.36 19.72 -8.81
CA LYS A 236 1.07 19.77 -7.52
C LYS A 236 0.48 20.84 -6.61
N THR A 237 -0.08 20.42 -5.48
CA THR A 237 -0.42 21.32 -4.38
C THR A 237 0.86 21.72 -3.64
N VAL A 238 1.01 23.03 -3.39
CA VAL A 238 2.18 23.59 -2.69
C VAL A 238 1.71 24.17 -1.37
N ILE A 239 2.32 23.71 -0.27
CA ILE A 239 2.00 24.20 1.07
C ILE A 239 2.63 25.58 1.24
N CYS A 240 1.84 26.55 1.70
CA CYS A 240 2.34 27.88 2.05
C CYS A 240 3.16 27.81 3.35
N GLU A 241 4.38 28.34 3.33
CA GLU A 241 5.29 28.38 4.51
C GLU A 241 5.41 29.79 5.13
N ASP A 242 4.58 30.74 4.68
CA ASP A 242 4.64 32.13 5.14
C ASP A 242 4.31 32.24 6.62
N LYS A 243 5.23 32.83 7.38
CA LYS A 243 5.09 33.03 8.82
C LYS A 243 3.99 34.03 9.15
N ILE A 244 3.27 33.79 10.24
CA ILE A 244 2.20 34.67 10.72
C ILE A 244 2.75 35.52 11.87
N GLU A 245 2.83 36.83 11.68
CA GLU A 245 3.36 37.74 12.70
C GLU A 245 2.24 38.24 13.66
N ILE A 246 2.51 38.17 14.96
CA ILE A 246 1.67 38.76 16.01
C ILE A 246 2.40 39.96 16.63
N LEU A 247 1.74 41.10 16.64
CA LEU A 247 2.24 42.33 17.23
C LEU A 247 2.16 42.31 18.76
N ASP A 248 3.14 42.93 19.42
CA ASP A 248 3.12 43.17 20.86
C ASP A 248 1.93 44.07 21.28
N PRO A 249 1.43 43.94 22.53
CA PRO A 249 0.41 44.85 23.03
C PRO A 249 0.94 46.29 23.09
N PRO A 250 0.06 47.30 22.92
CA PRO A 250 0.45 48.71 23.09
C PRO A 250 1.11 48.94 24.46
N SER A 251 2.00 49.93 24.58
CA SER A 251 2.62 50.26 25.87
C SER A 251 1.57 50.61 26.94
N LYS A 252 1.80 50.22 28.20
CA LYS A 252 0.89 50.57 29.31
C LYS A 252 0.74 52.10 29.45
N PRO A 253 -0.49 52.61 29.69
CA PRO A 253 -0.68 54.01 30.04
C PRO A 253 0.13 54.34 31.31
N GLN A 254 0.78 55.50 31.34
CA GLN A 254 1.48 55.94 32.54
C GLN A 254 0.46 56.36 33.61
N LYS A 255 0.64 55.89 34.84
CA LYS A 255 -0.17 56.37 35.97
C LYS A 255 -0.01 57.89 36.08
N PRO A 256 -1.11 58.67 36.16
CA PRO A 256 -1.00 60.11 36.29
C PRO A 256 -0.22 60.43 37.57
N LYS A 257 0.93 61.10 37.42
CA LYS A 257 1.74 61.58 38.56
C LYS A 257 0.99 62.72 39.22
N SER A 258 0.11 62.39 40.16
CA SER A 258 -0.69 63.32 40.93
C SER A 258 0.14 63.92 42.06
N ASN A 259 0.99 64.91 41.77
CA ASN A 259 1.53 65.79 42.81
C ASN A 259 0.46 66.82 43.16
N LEU A 260 -0.54 66.41 43.94
CA LEU A 260 -1.64 67.26 44.41
C LEU A 260 -1.10 68.55 45.06
N PHE A 261 0.04 68.44 45.76
CA PHE A 261 0.79 69.54 46.34
C PHE A 261 1.26 70.58 45.30
N MET A 262 1.85 70.14 44.18
CA MET A 262 2.27 71.03 43.08
C MET A 262 1.08 71.69 42.38
N LYS A 263 -0.05 71.00 42.26
CA LYS A 263 -1.28 71.56 41.65
C LYS A 263 -1.96 72.59 42.55
N LEU A 264 -1.83 72.46 43.88
CA LEU A 264 -2.33 73.42 44.87
C LEU A 264 -1.33 74.53 45.19
N PHE A 265 -0.08 74.44 44.71
CA PHE A 265 0.99 75.41 44.99
C PHE A 265 0.62 76.87 44.62
N PRO A 266 -0.01 77.16 43.46
CA PRO A 266 -0.47 78.52 43.16
C PRO A 266 -1.51 79.04 44.16
N SER A 267 -2.38 78.17 44.66
CA SER A 267 -3.40 78.49 45.66
C SER A 267 -2.78 78.83 47.02
N PHE A 268 -1.71 78.13 47.43
CA PHE A 268 -0.93 78.48 48.61
C PHE A 268 -0.25 79.85 48.48
N GLY A 269 0.32 80.16 47.31
CA GLY A 269 0.91 81.48 47.04
C GLY A 269 -0.11 82.63 47.15
N MET A 270 -1.32 82.42 46.64
CA MET A 270 -2.41 83.40 46.77
C MET A 270 -2.90 83.56 48.22
N LEU A 271 -2.92 82.49 49.02
CA LEU A 271 -3.34 82.53 50.43
C LEU A 271 -2.36 83.33 51.29
N ILE A 272 -1.05 83.19 51.02
CA ILE A 272 0.01 83.98 51.64
C ILE A 272 -0.10 85.46 51.23
N ALA A 273 -0.30 85.73 49.93
CA ALA A 273 -0.45 87.09 49.42
C ALA A 273 -1.72 87.79 49.95
N ALA A 274 -2.83 87.07 50.05
CA ALA A 274 -4.08 87.58 50.62
C ALA A 274 -3.97 87.84 52.14
N GLY A 275 -3.25 86.99 52.88
CA GLY A 275 -2.94 87.21 54.30
C GLY A 275 -2.07 88.43 54.54
N ALA A 276 -1.07 88.68 53.69
CA ALA A 276 -0.24 89.89 53.74
C ALA A 276 -1.04 91.16 53.41
N MET A 277 -1.95 91.10 52.42
CA MET A 277 -2.79 92.22 52.00
C MET A 277 -4.04 92.45 52.86
N ALA A 278 -4.42 91.51 53.73
CA ALA A 278 -5.51 91.66 54.70
C ALA A 278 -5.29 92.84 55.67
N PHE A 279 -4.04 93.24 55.89
CA PHE A 279 -3.67 94.45 56.64
C PHE A 279 -4.03 95.77 55.91
N MET A 280 -4.39 95.74 54.62
CA MET A 280 -4.62 96.94 53.78
C MET A 280 -6.10 97.14 53.32
N GLY A 281 -7.04 96.24 53.66
CA GLY A 281 -8.46 96.41 53.35
C GLY A 281 -9.23 95.10 53.15
N GLY A 282 -10.35 94.92 53.86
CA GLY A 282 -11.03 93.63 54.07
C GLY A 282 -11.77 93.00 52.88
N THR A 283 -11.93 93.68 51.74
CA THR A 283 -12.66 93.15 50.58
C THR A 283 -11.86 92.12 49.77
N MET A 284 -10.52 92.15 49.82
CA MET A 284 -9.64 91.23 49.08
C MET A 284 -9.59 89.81 49.68
N ILE A 285 -9.95 89.65 50.97
CA ILE A 285 -10.01 88.35 51.65
C ILE A 285 -11.11 87.48 51.05
N ILE A 286 -12.27 88.05 50.73
CA ILE A 286 -13.43 87.35 50.17
C ILE A 286 -13.10 86.80 48.77
N PHE A 287 -12.46 87.60 47.90
CA PHE A 287 -12.03 87.15 46.57
C PHE A 287 -10.96 86.06 46.65
N SER A 288 -10.05 86.13 47.63
CA SER A 288 -9.05 85.07 47.86
C SER A 288 -9.68 83.74 48.30
N LEU A 289 -10.74 83.80 49.12
CA LEU A 289 -11.43 82.62 49.62
C LEU A 289 -12.17 81.89 48.48
N ILE A 290 -12.87 82.66 47.64
CA ILE A 290 -13.58 82.14 46.44
C ILE A 290 -12.58 81.57 45.41
N SER A 291 -11.44 82.25 45.22
CA SER A 291 -10.40 81.76 44.30
C SER A 291 -9.75 80.47 44.80
N CYS A 292 -9.53 80.35 46.12
CA CYS A 292 -8.99 79.15 46.74
C CYS A 292 -9.96 77.97 46.65
N THR A 293 -11.27 78.19 46.88
CA THR A 293 -12.28 77.12 46.74
C THR A 293 -12.40 76.63 45.30
N ILE A 294 -12.39 77.54 44.31
CA ILE A 294 -12.36 77.16 42.88
C ILE A 294 -11.09 76.37 42.54
N ALA A 295 -9.93 76.76 43.08
CA ALA A 295 -8.67 76.06 42.81
C ALA A 295 -8.64 74.64 43.41
N ILE A 296 -9.18 74.46 44.62
CA ILE A 296 -9.33 73.15 45.25
C ILE A 296 -10.28 72.27 44.43
N ILE A 297 -11.45 72.80 44.02
CA ILE A 297 -12.41 72.08 43.19
C ILE A 297 -11.78 71.67 41.85
N THR A 298 -11.11 72.60 41.16
CA THR A 298 -10.42 72.33 39.89
C THR A 298 -9.32 71.28 40.04
N ALA A 299 -8.56 71.31 41.14
CA ALA A 299 -7.53 70.31 41.43
C ALA A 299 -8.12 68.91 41.66
N VAL A 300 -9.23 68.81 42.41
CA VAL A 300 -9.92 67.53 42.66
C VAL A 300 -10.55 66.99 41.36
N VAL A 301 -11.24 67.84 40.59
CA VAL A 301 -11.84 67.48 39.30
C VAL A 301 -10.75 67.00 38.34
N GLY A 302 -9.61 67.69 38.23
CA GLY A 302 -8.50 67.26 37.36
C GLY A 302 -7.81 65.96 37.81
N VAL A 303 -7.86 65.60 39.10
CA VAL A 303 -7.40 64.28 39.58
C VAL A 303 -8.44 63.20 39.27
N MET A 304 -9.72 63.50 39.39
CA MET A 304 -10.81 62.58 39.04
C MET A 304 -10.84 62.31 37.53
N GLU A 305 -10.73 63.34 36.70
CA GLU A 305 -10.62 63.23 35.23
C GLU A 305 -9.38 62.44 34.84
N GLY A 306 -8.22 62.72 35.41
CA GLY A 306 -7.00 61.94 35.14
C GLY A 306 -7.14 60.46 35.54
N LYS A 307 -7.83 60.17 36.65
CA LYS A 307 -8.16 58.77 37.05
C LYS A 307 -9.16 58.12 36.09
N LYS A 308 -10.15 58.87 35.60
CA LYS A 308 -11.15 58.39 34.64
C LYS A 308 -10.49 58.09 33.29
N GLU A 309 -9.73 59.04 32.76
CA GLU A 309 -8.99 58.92 31.50
C GLU A 309 -7.97 57.76 31.56
N PHE A 310 -7.27 57.58 32.69
CA PHE A 310 -6.37 56.43 32.88
C PHE A 310 -7.14 55.09 32.82
N ARG A 311 -8.31 55.00 33.47
CA ARG A 311 -9.15 53.79 33.41
C ARG A 311 -9.68 53.54 32.00
N GLU A 312 -10.18 54.56 31.32
CA GLU A 312 -10.67 54.47 29.94
C GLU A 312 -9.57 54.04 28.97
N LYS A 313 -8.37 54.67 29.04
CA LYS A 313 -7.22 54.27 28.21
C LYS A 313 -6.75 52.85 28.50
N THR A 314 -6.79 52.41 29.75
CA THR A 314 -6.41 51.04 30.14
C THR A 314 -7.44 50.02 29.65
N ALA A 315 -8.74 50.31 29.81
CA ALA A 315 -9.81 49.44 29.32
C ALA A 315 -9.79 49.34 27.79
N ASN A 316 -9.68 50.48 27.09
CA ASN A 316 -9.60 50.52 25.63
C ASN A 316 -8.36 49.76 25.11
N ARG A 317 -7.20 49.87 25.78
CA ARG A 317 -6.01 49.08 25.45
C ARG A 317 -6.28 47.57 25.51
N ILE A 318 -6.93 47.11 26.58
CA ILE A 318 -7.27 45.69 26.77
C ILE A 318 -8.24 45.25 25.66
N GLU A 319 -9.32 45.99 25.46
CA GLU A 319 -10.35 45.66 24.46
C GLU A 319 -9.79 45.61 23.04
N VAL A 320 -9.06 46.64 22.61
CA VAL A 320 -8.47 46.71 21.26
C VAL A 320 -7.50 45.57 21.03
N TYR A 321 -6.64 45.27 22.00
CA TYR A 321 -5.64 44.22 21.83
C TYR A 321 -6.27 42.81 21.90
N GLN A 322 -7.24 42.59 22.78
CA GLN A 322 -8.00 41.33 22.81
C GLN A 322 -8.74 41.10 21.50
N LYS A 323 -9.35 42.15 20.93
CA LYS A 323 -10.01 42.06 19.61
C LYS A 323 -9.01 41.76 18.50
N TYR A 324 -7.82 42.36 18.53
CA TYR A 324 -6.73 42.05 17.61
C TYR A 324 -6.29 40.58 17.72
N ILE A 325 -6.05 40.08 18.93
CA ILE A 325 -5.68 38.67 19.15
C ILE A 325 -6.80 37.74 18.69
N ALA A 326 -8.06 38.03 18.98
CA ALA A 326 -9.19 37.23 18.50
C ALA A 326 -9.24 37.17 16.96
N SER A 327 -9.05 38.31 16.28
CA SER A 327 -8.97 38.35 14.82
C SER A 327 -7.77 37.55 14.28
N LYS A 328 -6.61 37.62 14.95
CA LYS A 328 -5.42 36.85 14.57
C LYS A 328 -5.61 35.35 14.78
N ARG A 329 -6.31 34.93 15.84
CA ARG A 329 -6.64 33.51 16.06
C ARG A 329 -7.51 32.97 14.93
N GLN A 330 -8.52 33.72 14.50
CA GLN A 330 -9.35 33.32 13.37
C GLN A 330 -8.53 33.18 12.08
N GLU A 331 -7.65 34.16 11.79
CA GLU A 331 -6.74 34.09 10.64
C GLU A 331 -5.84 32.84 10.70
N ILE A 332 -5.28 32.53 11.89
CA ILE A 332 -4.46 31.33 12.09
C ILE A 332 -5.29 30.05 11.88
N GLU A 333 -6.51 29.98 12.42
CA GLU A 333 -7.41 28.82 12.22
C GLU A 333 -7.73 28.60 10.75
N GLU A 334 -8.04 29.65 10.00
CA GLU A 334 -8.26 29.57 8.55
C GLU A 334 -7.00 29.05 7.82
N CYS A 335 -5.81 29.50 8.24
CA CYS A 335 -4.54 29.01 7.69
C CYS A 335 -4.28 27.54 8.05
N ARG A 336 -4.60 27.11 9.28
CA ARG A 336 -4.46 25.72 9.73
C ARG A 336 -5.42 24.79 8.99
N ASN A 337 -6.66 25.20 8.79
CA ASN A 337 -7.64 24.45 8.01
C ASN A 337 -7.20 24.31 6.56
N ARG A 338 -6.65 25.38 5.96
CA ARG A 338 -6.11 25.32 4.60
C ARG A 338 -4.92 24.37 4.50
N GLU A 339 -3.95 24.47 5.41
CA GLU A 339 -2.81 23.54 5.46
C GLU A 339 -3.27 22.08 5.65
N TRP A 340 -4.27 21.84 6.49
CA TRP A 340 -4.84 20.51 6.69
C TRP A 340 -5.44 19.94 5.40
N THR A 341 -6.20 20.75 4.66
CA THR A 341 -6.77 20.35 3.37
C THR A 341 -5.65 20.06 2.37
N GLU A 342 -4.70 20.98 2.19
CA GLU A 342 -3.57 20.82 1.27
C GLU A 342 -2.76 19.55 1.58
N ARG A 343 -2.49 19.26 2.86
CA ARG A 343 -1.79 18.04 3.27
C ARG A 343 -2.57 16.77 2.98
N ASN A 344 -3.90 16.77 3.17
CA ASN A 344 -4.72 15.60 2.86
C ASN A 344 -4.95 15.42 1.35
N GLU A 345 -4.83 16.48 0.54
CA GLU A 345 -4.78 16.36 -0.93
C GLU A 345 -3.47 15.70 -1.39
N ILE A 346 -2.34 16.09 -0.80
CA ILE A 346 -1.03 15.49 -1.14
C ILE A 346 -0.92 14.05 -0.63
N TYR A 347 -1.39 13.81 0.60
CA TYR A 347 -1.29 12.53 1.30
C TYR A 347 -2.67 11.99 1.63
N ILE A 348 -3.37 11.50 0.61
CA ILE A 348 -4.72 10.92 0.75
C ILE A 348 -4.73 9.72 1.72
N PRO A 349 -5.85 9.47 2.44
CA PRO A 349 -6.00 8.31 3.30
C PRO A 349 -6.19 7.02 2.50
N ALA A 350 -5.93 5.87 3.12
CA ALA A 350 -5.97 4.56 2.47
C ALA A 350 -7.33 4.22 1.86
N GLU A 351 -8.43 4.67 2.47
CA GLU A 351 -9.78 4.48 1.93
C GLU A 351 -9.95 5.15 0.56
N GLN A 352 -9.34 6.31 0.37
CA GLN A 352 -9.36 7.04 -0.90
C GLN A 352 -8.43 6.39 -1.93
N GLU A 353 -7.28 5.84 -1.51
CA GLU A 353 -6.40 5.08 -2.41
C GLU A 353 -7.10 3.83 -2.97
N ILE A 354 -7.81 3.10 -2.11
CA ILE A 354 -8.61 1.94 -2.52
C ILE A 354 -9.69 2.36 -3.53
N GLN A 355 -10.40 3.46 -3.26
CA GLN A 355 -11.40 3.99 -4.19
C GLN A 355 -10.80 4.36 -5.54
N GLN A 356 -9.58 4.93 -5.57
CA GLN A 356 -8.89 5.25 -6.83
C GLN A 356 -8.59 3.99 -7.65
N VAL A 357 -8.25 2.86 -7.00
CA VAL A 357 -8.06 1.58 -7.69
C VAL A 357 -9.36 1.04 -8.23
N GLU A 358 -10.41 1.02 -7.42
CA GLU A 358 -11.74 0.50 -7.80
C GLU A 358 -12.34 1.25 -8.99
N THR A 359 -12.11 2.57 -9.03
CA THR A 359 -12.58 3.46 -10.12
C THR A 359 -11.60 3.58 -11.28
N PHE A 360 -10.43 2.94 -11.19
CA PHE A 360 -9.33 3.08 -12.15
C PHE A 360 -9.00 4.56 -12.43
N SER A 361 -8.80 5.32 -11.36
CA SER A 361 -8.59 6.77 -11.38
C SER A 361 -7.37 7.18 -12.22
N PRO A 362 -7.44 8.28 -12.99
CA PRO A 362 -6.28 8.85 -13.68
C PRO A 362 -5.18 9.37 -12.72
N ASP A 363 -5.48 9.48 -11.42
CA ASP A 363 -4.55 9.93 -10.39
C ASP A 363 -3.68 8.80 -9.84
N LEU A 364 -3.90 7.55 -10.29
CA LEU A 364 -3.02 6.44 -9.93
C LEU A 364 -1.59 6.69 -10.46
N PHE A 365 -0.62 6.27 -9.65
CA PHE A 365 0.79 6.29 -10.01
C PHE A 365 1.33 7.69 -10.39
N ASP A 366 0.82 8.73 -9.74
CA ASP A 366 1.13 10.12 -10.04
C ASP A 366 2.57 10.54 -9.70
N ARG A 367 3.26 9.81 -8.82
CA ARG A 367 4.61 10.17 -8.36
C ARG A 367 5.73 9.66 -9.26
N THR A 368 6.74 10.50 -9.41
CA THR A 368 7.96 10.22 -10.18
C THR A 368 9.21 10.42 -9.33
N PRO A 369 10.36 9.78 -9.65
CA PRO A 369 11.59 9.90 -8.86
C PRO A 369 12.10 11.34 -8.64
N GLN A 370 11.72 12.27 -9.52
CA GLN A 370 12.09 13.69 -9.47
C GLN A 370 11.21 14.50 -8.50
N ASP A 371 10.08 13.95 -8.06
CA ASP A 371 9.20 14.63 -7.11
C ASP A 371 9.80 14.65 -5.70
N GLU A 372 9.52 15.73 -4.98
CA GLU A 372 9.96 15.91 -3.59
C GLU A 372 9.26 14.92 -2.65
N ASP A 373 8.01 14.56 -2.95
CA ASP A 373 7.21 13.60 -2.19
C ASP A 373 7.33 12.15 -2.70
N PHE A 374 8.29 11.86 -3.58
CA PHE A 374 8.57 10.50 -4.02
C PHE A 374 8.98 9.62 -2.83
N LEU A 375 8.31 8.47 -2.66
CA LEU A 375 8.48 7.55 -1.52
C LEU A 375 8.15 8.15 -0.13
N CYS A 376 7.40 9.25 -0.07
CA CYS A 376 6.84 9.79 1.18
C CYS A 376 5.50 9.13 1.51
N VAL A 377 5.50 8.21 2.47
CA VAL A 377 4.35 7.32 2.77
C VAL A 377 3.53 7.84 3.94
N ARG A 378 2.20 7.82 3.84
CA ARG A 378 1.31 8.13 4.97
C ARG A 378 1.21 6.94 5.92
N LEU A 379 1.60 7.13 7.19
CA LEU A 379 1.49 6.10 8.22
C LEU A 379 0.18 6.17 9.02
N GLY A 380 -0.47 7.33 9.03
CA GLY A 380 -1.69 7.56 9.81
C GLY A 380 -2.01 9.04 9.95
N SER A 381 -2.74 9.37 11.00
CA SER A 381 -3.12 10.75 11.33
C SER A 381 -2.69 11.07 12.76
N GLY A 382 -2.15 12.27 12.98
CA GLY A 382 -1.62 12.68 14.29
C GLY A 382 -1.24 14.16 14.34
N PRO A 383 -0.68 14.61 15.48
CA PRO A 383 -0.16 15.96 15.60
C PRO A 383 1.13 16.12 14.79
N ILE A 384 1.22 17.18 14.00
CA ILE A 384 2.43 17.56 13.26
C ILE A 384 2.69 19.05 13.45
N GLU A 385 3.95 19.47 13.36
CA GLU A 385 4.26 20.90 13.35
C GLU A 385 3.68 21.57 12.09
N SER A 386 3.05 22.73 12.28
CA SER A 386 2.51 23.49 11.16
C SER A 386 3.62 24.10 10.30
N ALA A 387 3.42 24.16 8.99
CA ALA A 387 4.32 24.86 8.06
C ALA A 387 4.36 26.37 8.35
N ARG A 388 3.21 26.98 8.65
CA ARG A 388 3.08 28.42 8.90
C ARG A 388 3.22 28.73 10.38
N GLN A 389 4.45 28.79 10.86
CA GLN A 389 4.75 29.10 12.25
C GLN A 389 4.30 30.52 12.63
N VAL A 390 3.80 30.66 13.86
CA VAL A 390 3.35 31.94 14.43
C VAL A 390 4.54 32.60 15.11
N ASN A 391 5.01 33.71 14.54
CA ASN A 391 6.09 34.50 15.07
C ASN A 391 5.59 35.56 16.03
N TYR A 392 6.32 35.74 17.13
CA TYR A 392 6.09 36.81 18.10
C TYR A 392 7.44 37.24 18.71
N LYS A 393 7.48 38.45 19.26
CA LYS A 393 8.66 38.97 19.93
C LYS A 393 8.73 38.43 21.37
N LYS A 394 9.70 37.57 21.66
CA LYS A 394 9.91 37.06 23.02
C LYS A 394 10.40 38.18 23.94
N GLN A 395 9.67 38.46 25.02
CA GLN A 395 10.07 39.45 26.02
C GLN A 395 10.78 38.76 27.18
N GLU A 396 12.09 38.93 27.30
CA GLU A 396 12.85 38.49 28.47
C GLU A 396 12.66 39.51 29.61
N LYS A 397 11.72 39.25 30.52
CA LYS A 397 11.50 40.09 31.71
C LYS A 397 11.46 39.23 32.97
N LEU A 398 12.15 39.69 34.02
CA LEU A 398 12.20 39.05 35.33
C LEU A 398 10.84 39.04 36.06
N GLU A 399 9.97 40.00 35.77
CA GLU A 399 8.61 40.08 36.32
C GLU A 399 7.59 40.28 35.20
N ILE A 400 6.60 39.37 35.11
CA ILE A 400 5.45 39.51 34.21
C ILE A 400 4.50 40.52 34.85
N GLU A 401 4.66 41.79 34.49
CA GLU A 401 3.76 42.83 35.00
C GLU A 401 2.43 42.94 34.23
N ASP A 402 2.30 42.31 33.05
CA ASP A 402 1.21 42.58 32.08
C ASP A 402 0.63 41.31 31.45
N ASP A 403 -0.60 40.96 31.81
CA ASP A 403 -1.28 39.77 31.28
C ASP A 403 -1.43 39.78 29.76
N LEU A 404 -1.55 40.97 29.14
CA LEU A 404 -1.64 41.07 27.68
C LEU A 404 -0.34 40.66 26.96
N SER A 405 0.81 40.75 27.64
CA SER A 405 2.10 40.37 27.05
C SER A 405 2.28 38.87 26.89
N LEU A 406 1.45 38.06 27.57
CA LEU A 406 1.46 36.60 27.46
C LEU A 406 0.63 36.08 26.28
N LEU A 407 -0.32 36.88 25.76
CA LEU A 407 -1.26 36.43 24.73
C LEU A 407 -0.58 36.01 23.42
N PRO A 408 0.48 36.68 22.91
CA PRO A 408 1.20 36.22 21.73
C PRO A 408 1.83 34.84 21.92
N GLU A 409 2.55 34.63 23.03
CA GLU A 409 3.21 33.37 23.34
C GLU A 409 2.21 32.22 23.53
N GLN A 410 1.13 32.47 24.27
CA GLN A 410 0.04 31.50 24.42
C GLN A 410 -0.61 31.16 23.08
N THR A 411 -0.85 32.16 22.22
CA THR A 411 -1.45 31.93 20.90
C THR A 411 -0.50 31.15 20.01
N ALA A 412 0.78 31.51 19.95
CA ALA A 412 1.77 30.80 19.16
C ALA A 412 1.95 29.34 19.62
N SER A 413 1.98 29.11 20.93
CA SER A 413 2.10 27.77 21.51
C SER A 413 0.87 26.90 21.22
N PHE A 414 -0.33 27.48 21.33
CA PHE A 414 -1.59 26.75 21.08
C PHE A 414 -1.72 26.29 19.62
N TYR A 415 -1.32 27.13 18.65
CA TYR A 415 -1.40 26.80 17.22
C TYR A 415 -0.08 26.29 16.64
N LYS A 416 0.85 25.83 17.47
CA LYS A 416 2.16 25.31 17.02
C LYS A 416 1.99 24.09 16.09
N GLU A 417 1.05 23.24 16.44
CA GLU A 417 0.81 21.96 15.77
C GLU A 417 -0.57 21.93 15.11
N LEU A 418 -0.63 21.22 13.99
CA LEU A 418 -1.87 20.83 13.34
C LEU A 418 -2.29 19.46 13.88
N GLN A 419 -3.52 19.38 14.40
CA GLN A 419 -4.08 18.14 14.93
C GLN A 419 -4.70 17.29 13.82
N ASN A 420 -4.68 15.96 13.98
CA ASN A 420 -5.27 14.99 13.05
C ASN A 420 -4.84 15.17 11.59
N ALA A 421 -3.57 15.50 11.38
CA ALA A 421 -2.97 15.70 10.06
C ALA A 421 -2.20 14.43 9.63
N PRO A 422 -1.98 14.21 8.31
CA PRO A 422 -1.29 13.02 7.85
C PRO A 422 0.17 12.99 8.33
N VAL A 423 0.55 11.91 9.02
CA VAL A 423 1.91 11.65 9.49
C VAL A 423 2.66 10.88 8.41
N ILE A 424 3.79 11.43 7.96
CA ILE A 424 4.52 10.96 6.77
C ILE A 424 5.87 10.38 7.16
N CYS A 425 6.26 9.28 6.50
CA CYS A 425 7.58 8.70 6.56
C CYS A 425 8.26 8.82 5.18
N ASP A 426 9.36 9.55 5.12
CA ASP A 426 10.13 9.78 3.89
C ASP A 426 11.12 8.64 3.64
N LEU A 427 10.65 7.57 3.00
CA LEU A 427 11.48 6.39 2.70
C LEU A 427 12.59 6.65 1.69
N LYS A 428 12.56 7.78 0.96
CA LYS A 428 13.63 8.15 0.01
C LYS A 428 14.90 8.54 0.76
N ASN A 429 14.74 9.26 1.86
CA ASN A 429 15.85 9.83 2.62
C ASN A 429 16.24 9.00 3.85
N VAL A 430 15.35 8.15 4.39
CA VAL A 430 15.75 7.16 5.40
C VAL A 430 16.25 5.86 4.76
N ASN A 431 17.46 5.46 5.13
CA ASN A 431 18.07 4.20 4.67
C ASN A 431 17.30 2.96 5.18
N ALA A 432 16.80 3.00 6.40
CA ALA A 432 16.05 1.91 7.00
C ALA A 432 15.03 2.42 8.02
N VAL A 433 13.88 1.74 8.09
CA VAL A 433 12.82 1.99 9.08
C VAL A 433 12.56 0.71 9.85
N GLY A 434 12.65 0.78 11.18
CA GLY A 434 12.30 -0.32 12.08
C GLY A 434 10.90 -0.12 12.67
N ILE A 435 10.05 -1.14 12.58
CA ILE A 435 8.67 -1.10 13.12
C ILE A 435 8.59 -2.10 14.28
N THR A 436 8.17 -1.63 15.45
CA THR A 436 8.04 -2.44 16.68
C THR A 436 6.61 -2.36 17.21
N GLY A 437 6.11 -3.45 17.80
CA GLY A 437 4.72 -3.53 18.29
C GLY A 437 4.23 -4.97 18.26
N GLU A 438 2.92 -5.19 18.36
CA GLU A 438 2.33 -6.52 18.19
C GLU A 438 2.42 -6.98 16.73
N GLU A 439 2.57 -8.29 16.50
CA GLU A 439 2.81 -8.83 15.15
C GLU A 439 1.66 -8.54 14.18
N ALA A 440 0.42 -8.59 14.65
CA ALA A 440 -0.76 -8.26 13.85
C ALA A 440 -0.70 -6.80 13.38
N ASP A 441 -0.47 -5.86 14.29
CA ASP A 441 -0.41 -4.42 13.98
C ASP A 441 0.76 -4.08 13.05
N ARG A 442 1.92 -4.71 13.25
CA ARG A 442 3.06 -4.53 12.34
C ARG A 442 2.72 -4.98 10.92
N PHE A 443 1.95 -6.06 10.78
CA PHE A 443 1.52 -6.56 9.47
C PHE A 443 0.46 -5.66 8.82
N GLU A 444 -0.46 -5.10 9.61
CA GLU A 444 -1.41 -4.09 9.11
C GLU A 444 -0.69 -2.84 8.61
N LEU A 445 0.30 -2.33 9.36
CA LEU A 445 1.10 -1.18 8.93
C LEU A 445 1.94 -1.49 7.67
N LEU A 446 2.49 -2.70 7.56
CA LEU A 446 3.16 -3.14 6.34
C LEU A 446 2.22 -3.08 5.13
N LYS A 447 0.98 -3.57 5.26
CA LYS A 447 -0.01 -3.50 4.17
C LYS A 447 -0.30 -2.06 3.77
N LEU A 448 -0.45 -1.14 4.73
CA LEU A 448 -0.66 0.28 4.45
C LEU A 448 0.50 0.88 3.66
N ILE A 449 1.74 0.66 4.12
CA ILE A 449 2.95 1.17 3.46
C ILE A 449 3.07 0.63 2.04
N VAL A 450 2.89 -0.68 1.88
CA VAL A 450 3.01 -1.35 0.57
C VAL A 450 1.92 -0.86 -0.38
N THR A 451 0.71 -0.63 0.12
CA THR A 451 -0.43 -0.13 -0.70
C THR A 451 -0.16 1.29 -1.18
N ASP A 452 0.19 2.21 -0.29
CA ASP A 452 0.53 3.60 -0.63
C ASP A 452 1.67 3.65 -1.67
N VAL A 453 2.74 2.88 -1.46
CA VAL A 453 3.85 2.79 -2.41
C VAL A 453 3.40 2.22 -3.75
N ALA A 454 2.67 1.11 -3.76
CA ALA A 454 2.28 0.41 -4.98
C ALA A 454 1.25 1.18 -5.81
N LEU A 455 0.42 2.03 -5.19
CA LEU A 455 -0.62 2.78 -5.89
C LEU A 455 -0.15 4.16 -6.36
N ARG A 456 0.86 4.75 -5.70
CA ARG A 456 1.40 6.07 -6.06
C ARG A 456 2.61 6.02 -6.98
N HIS A 457 3.28 4.88 -7.12
CA HIS A 457 4.50 4.75 -7.91
C HIS A 457 4.37 3.66 -8.99
N PHE A 458 4.92 3.92 -10.17
CA PHE A 458 5.00 2.86 -11.18
C PHE A 458 5.95 1.75 -10.75
N ALA A 459 5.60 0.52 -11.11
CA ALA A 459 6.43 -0.66 -10.94
C ALA A 459 7.77 -0.64 -11.73
N ALA A 460 7.92 0.33 -12.65
CA ALA A 460 9.18 0.61 -13.33
C ALA A 460 10.11 1.50 -12.49
N ASP A 461 9.53 2.35 -11.63
CA ASP A 461 10.25 3.31 -10.80
C ASP A 461 10.59 2.71 -9.41
N VAL A 462 9.72 1.82 -8.90
CA VAL A 462 9.89 1.16 -7.59
C VAL A 462 9.68 -0.34 -7.72
N LYS A 463 10.62 -1.12 -7.15
CA LYS A 463 10.54 -2.57 -7.01
C LYS A 463 10.35 -2.95 -5.54
N LEU A 464 9.51 -3.94 -5.29
CA LEU A 464 9.16 -4.42 -3.96
C LEU A 464 9.73 -5.83 -3.77
N PHE A 465 10.47 -6.01 -2.68
CA PHE A 465 11.01 -7.31 -2.27
C PHE A 465 10.55 -7.61 -0.84
N PHE A 466 9.97 -8.79 -0.65
CA PHE A 466 9.44 -9.28 0.61
C PHE A 466 10.26 -10.47 1.05
N VAL A 467 10.93 -10.36 2.19
CA VAL A 467 11.74 -11.43 2.76
C VAL A 467 11.10 -11.85 4.08
N ALA A 468 10.77 -13.13 4.19
CA ALA A 468 10.12 -13.65 5.38
C ALA A 468 10.53 -15.10 5.64
N GLU A 469 10.41 -15.51 6.90
CA GLU A 469 10.54 -16.92 7.28
C GLU A 469 9.35 -17.73 6.73
N LYS A 470 9.54 -19.05 6.58
CA LYS A 470 8.57 -19.97 5.99
C LYS A 470 7.19 -19.90 6.67
N GLU A 471 7.17 -19.64 7.98
CA GLU A 471 5.96 -19.51 8.80
C GLU A 471 5.06 -18.35 8.34
N HIS A 472 5.65 -17.31 7.75
CA HIS A 472 4.96 -16.11 7.28
C HIS A 472 4.79 -16.07 5.76
N ALA A 473 5.17 -17.13 5.04
CA ALA A 473 5.11 -17.19 3.58
C ALA A 473 3.71 -16.89 3.03
N GLY A 474 2.66 -17.45 3.67
CA GLY A 474 1.28 -17.21 3.28
C GLY A 474 0.85 -15.74 3.34
N ARG A 475 1.40 -14.96 4.28
CA ARG A 475 1.14 -13.52 4.38
C ARG A 475 1.81 -12.75 3.25
N MET A 476 3.07 -13.06 2.95
CA MET A 476 3.81 -12.40 1.87
C MET A 476 3.25 -12.73 0.49
N HIS A 477 2.70 -13.93 0.32
CA HIS A 477 2.08 -14.38 -0.92
C HIS A 477 0.94 -13.46 -1.40
N LEU A 478 0.30 -12.70 -0.51
CA LEU A 478 -0.71 -11.70 -0.86
C LEU A 478 -0.16 -10.63 -1.82
N PHE A 479 1.11 -10.24 -1.66
CA PHE A 479 1.73 -9.18 -2.46
C PHE A 479 2.17 -9.62 -3.87
N ARG A 480 2.01 -10.91 -4.21
CA ARG A 480 2.42 -11.46 -5.53
C ARG A 480 1.71 -10.82 -6.72
N PHE A 481 0.54 -10.23 -6.49
CA PHE A 481 -0.24 -9.58 -7.54
C PHE A 481 0.23 -8.17 -7.86
N LEU A 482 1.09 -7.58 -7.01
CA LEU A 482 1.61 -6.25 -7.23
C LEU A 482 2.61 -6.28 -8.40
N PRO A 483 2.45 -5.45 -9.44
CA PRO A 483 3.40 -5.40 -10.54
C PRO A 483 4.83 -5.04 -10.09
N GLY A 484 4.96 -4.23 -9.03
CA GLY A 484 6.23 -3.87 -8.41
C GLY A 484 6.96 -5.06 -7.76
N ALA A 485 6.24 -6.12 -7.40
CA ALA A 485 6.82 -7.34 -6.84
C ALA A 485 7.31 -8.32 -7.92
N TYR A 486 7.09 -8.05 -9.21
CA TYR A 486 7.58 -8.91 -10.29
C TYR A 486 8.98 -8.50 -10.75
N CYS A 487 9.89 -9.47 -10.75
CA CYS A 487 11.26 -9.37 -11.23
C CYS A 487 11.36 -10.01 -12.62
N VAL A 488 11.55 -9.18 -13.64
CA VAL A 488 11.60 -9.63 -15.04
C VAL A 488 12.87 -10.44 -15.32
N GLN A 489 13.98 -10.09 -14.68
CA GLN A 489 15.30 -10.68 -14.92
C GLN A 489 15.40 -12.13 -14.44
N THR A 490 14.61 -12.48 -13.42
CA THR A 490 14.58 -13.83 -12.85
C THR A 490 13.28 -14.56 -13.17
N ASP A 491 12.34 -13.92 -13.87
CA ASP A 491 10.97 -14.40 -14.11
C ASP A 491 10.28 -14.90 -12.83
N THR A 492 10.48 -14.18 -11.72
CA THR A 492 9.94 -14.56 -10.41
C THR A 492 9.36 -13.38 -9.66
N ARG A 493 8.58 -13.67 -8.61
CA ARG A 493 8.16 -12.65 -7.65
C ARG A 493 9.28 -12.41 -6.65
N GLY A 494 9.50 -11.15 -6.27
CA GLY A 494 10.40 -10.73 -5.20
C GLY A 494 9.88 -11.13 -3.83
N ILE A 495 9.51 -12.40 -3.64
CA ILE A 495 9.05 -12.97 -2.37
C ILE A 495 10.04 -14.09 -2.04
N VAL A 496 10.74 -13.93 -0.93
CA VAL A 496 11.79 -14.84 -0.45
C VAL A 496 11.29 -15.53 0.79
N THR A 497 10.95 -16.81 0.66
CA THR A 497 10.32 -17.62 1.73
C THR A 497 10.91 -19.03 1.87
N ASP A 498 11.83 -19.41 0.99
CA ASP A 498 12.50 -20.71 0.95
C ASP A 498 13.92 -20.56 0.37
N ASP A 499 14.71 -21.64 0.40
CA ASP A 499 16.13 -21.60 -0.03
C ASP A 499 16.30 -21.32 -1.52
N GLU A 500 15.34 -21.74 -2.36
CA GLU A 500 15.41 -21.55 -3.81
C GLU A 500 15.16 -20.07 -4.18
N SER A 501 14.05 -19.51 -3.70
CA SER A 501 13.73 -18.09 -3.85
C SER A 501 14.80 -17.19 -3.24
N LYS A 502 15.37 -17.58 -2.09
CA LYS A 502 16.48 -16.87 -1.44
C LYS A 502 17.70 -16.80 -2.33
N THR A 503 18.13 -17.92 -2.89
CA THR A 503 19.32 -17.98 -3.73
C THR A 503 19.14 -17.08 -4.97
N LEU A 504 18.02 -17.26 -5.69
CA LEU A 504 17.74 -16.54 -6.92
C LEU A 504 17.60 -15.03 -6.72
N ILE A 505 16.82 -14.60 -5.73
CA ILE A 505 16.54 -13.17 -5.50
C ILE A 505 17.73 -12.46 -4.86
N PHE A 506 18.45 -13.09 -3.92
CA PHE A 506 19.59 -12.42 -3.29
C PHE A 506 20.78 -12.27 -4.23
N GLU A 507 21.00 -13.22 -5.15
CA GLU A 507 22.00 -13.05 -6.20
C GLU A 507 21.67 -11.86 -7.11
N TYR A 508 20.40 -11.74 -7.52
CA TYR A 508 19.91 -10.59 -8.27
C TYR A 508 20.10 -9.27 -7.51
N LEU A 509 19.66 -9.21 -6.24
CA LEU A 509 19.78 -8.01 -5.41
C LEU A 509 21.24 -7.62 -5.18
N TYR A 510 22.12 -8.59 -4.94
CA TYR A 510 23.56 -8.33 -4.77
C TYR A 510 24.16 -7.69 -6.01
N LYS A 511 23.83 -8.21 -7.21
CA LYS A 511 24.28 -7.64 -8.48
C LYS A 511 23.74 -6.21 -8.68
N GLU A 512 22.44 -6.03 -8.50
CA GLU A 512 21.75 -4.74 -8.69
C GLU A 512 22.28 -3.66 -7.73
N LEU A 513 22.39 -3.97 -6.44
CA LEU A 513 22.89 -3.03 -5.44
C LEU A 513 24.37 -2.71 -5.64
N THR A 514 25.18 -3.68 -6.08
CA THR A 514 26.59 -3.45 -6.42
C THR A 514 26.73 -2.49 -7.60
N MET A 515 25.92 -2.66 -8.66
CA MET A 515 25.91 -1.74 -9.80
C MET A 515 25.54 -0.32 -9.36
N ARG A 516 24.46 -0.16 -8.58
CA ARG A 516 24.04 1.16 -8.07
C ARG A 516 25.10 1.83 -7.21
N ALA A 517 25.80 1.06 -6.37
CA ALA A 517 26.88 1.58 -5.54
C ALA A 517 28.09 2.06 -6.37
N GLN A 518 28.37 1.40 -7.49
CA GLN A 518 29.44 1.79 -8.42
C GLN A 518 29.08 3.00 -9.27
N GLU A 519 27.81 3.12 -9.67
CA GLU A 519 27.34 4.19 -10.54
C GLU A 519 27.19 5.55 -9.84
N LYS A 520 27.19 5.60 -8.50
CA LYS A 520 26.97 6.82 -7.67
C LYS A 520 26.02 7.82 -8.36
N ARG A 521 24.77 7.41 -8.50
CA ARG A 521 23.64 8.35 -8.59
C ARG A 521 23.24 8.82 -7.20
#